data_AF-A0AAU9SQV0-F1
#
_entry.id   AF-A0AAU9SQV0-F1
#
_cell.length_a   1.000
_cell.length_b   1.000
_cell.length_c   1.000
_cell.angle_alpha   90.00
_cell.angle_beta   90.00
_cell.angle_gamma   90.00
#
_symmetry.space_group_name_H-M   'P 1'
#
loop_
_entity.id
_entity.type
_entity.pdbx_description
1 polymer ?
#
loop_
_entity_poly.entity_id
_entity_poly.type
_entity_poly.pdbx_seq_one_letter_code
_entity_poly.pdbx_strand_id
1 'polypeptide(L)'
;MGNAKSAMLILVLAMLIACATAMDMSVVSYDEDHHVTTSPDRSQSVFDAEAVLIFASWMVKHGKVYDSVAEKERRLTIFEDNLRFITNRNTENRSYRLGLTRFADLSLHEYNEVCHGADPTPPRNHVFTTTTNRYT
;
A
#
# COMPACT_ATOMS: atom_id res chain seq x y z
N MET A 1 -17.97 -34.73 47.88
CA MET A 1 -18.35 -33.79 46.80
C MET A 1 -17.28 -32.73 46.47
N GLY A 2 -16.00 -32.91 46.84
CA GLY A 2 -14.95 -31.91 46.59
C GLY A 2 -14.13 -32.13 45.31
N ASN A 3 -14.06 -33.36 44.80
CA ASN A 3 -13.02 -33.73 43.83
C ASN A 3 -13.35 -33.29 42.39
N ALA A 4 -14.64 -33.30 42.00
CA ALA A 4 -15.06 -32.92 40.65
C ALA A 4 -14.95 -31.41 40.39
N LYS A 5 -15.19 -30.59 41.42
CA LYS A 5 -15.08 -29.13 41.32
C LYS A 5 -13.63 -28.68 41.21
N SER A 6 -12.73 -29.29 42.00
CA SER A 6 -11.29 -29.05 41.89
C SER A 6 -10.73 -29.53 40.55
N ALA A 7 -11.19 -30.68 40.04
CA ALA A 7 -10.80 -31.17 38.72
C ALA A 7 -11.23 -30.22 37.58
N MET A 8 -12.46 -29.68 37.64
CA MET A 8 -12.93 -28.69 36.68
C MET A 8 -12.12 -27.39 36.74
N LEU A 9 -11.74 -26.94 37.93
CA LEU A 9 -10.96 -25.71 38.12
C LEU A 9 -9.53 -25.87 37.56
N ILE A 10 -8.93 -27.05 37.73
CA ILE A 10 -7.63 -27.40 37.14
C ILE A 10 -7.72 -27.43 35.60
N LEU A 11 -8.78 -28.01 35.04
CA LEU A 11 -8.98 -28.05 33.59
C LEU A 11 -9.17 -26.66 32.97
N VAL A 12 -9.91 -25.77 33.65
CA VAL A 12 -10.09 -24.38 33.19
C VAL A 12 -8.79 -23.59 33.27
N LEU A 13 -8.01 -23.75 34.36
CA LEU A 13 -6.67 -23.14 34.48
C LEU A 13 -5.71 -23.64 33.39
N ALA A 14 -5.73 -24.93 33.06
CA ALA A 14 -4.90 -25.50 32.01
C ALA A 14 -5.25 -24.95 30.61
N MET A 15 -6.53 -24.76 30.29
CA MET A 15 -6.95 -24.12 29.03
C MET A 15 -6.50 -22.66 28.93
N LEU A 16 -6.62 -21.89 30.01
CA LEU A 16 -6.22 -20.48 30.02
C LEU A 16 -4.70 -20.30 29.81
N ILE A 17 -3.89 -21.21 30.38
CA ILE A 17 -2.43 -21.22 30.18
C ILE A 17 -2.09 -21.57 28.73
N ALA A 18 -2.78 -22.54 28.11
CA ALA A 18 -2.57 -22.89 26.69
C ALA A 18 -2.98 -21.76 25.72
N CYS A 19 -4.02 -20.99 26.04
CA CYS A 19 -4.39 -19.80 25.25
C CYS A 19 -3.31 -18.71 25.31
N ALA A 20 -2.61 -18.55 26.43
CA ALA A 20 -1.55 -17.55 26.59
C ALA A 20 -0.29 -17.91 25.79
N THR A 21 0.04 -19.20 25.66
CA THR A 21 1.23 -19.65 24.90
C THR A 21 1.05 -19.60 23.39
N ALA A 22 -0.18 -19.43 22.88
CA ALA A 22 -0.45 -19.27 21.46
C ALA A 22 -0.21 -17.83 20.95
N MET A 23 -0.06 -16.86 21.86
CA MET A 23 0.15 -15.45 21.52
C MET A 23 1.63 -15.03 21.50
N ASP A 24 2.57 -15.96 21.46
CA ASP A 24 3.98 -15.66 21.19
C ASP A 24 4.35 -16.11 19.77
N MET A 25 3.98 -15.27 18.81
CA MET A 25 4.49 -15.31 17.44
C MET A 25 5.17 -13.98 17.14
N SER A 26 6.34 -13.76 17.74
CA SER A 26 7.30 -12.80 17.20
C SER A 26 7.97 -13.41 15.98
N VAL A 27 7.47 -13.08 14.78
CA VAL A 27 8.14 -13.40 13.52
C VAL A 27 9.33 -12.44 13.36
N VAL A 28 10.49 -12.83 13.87
CA VAL A 28 11.78 -12.31 13.41
C VAL A 28 12.54 -13.53 12.93
N SER A 29 12.48 -13.78 11.63
CA SER A 29 13.27 -14.82 10.97
C SER A 29 14.72 -14.36 10.86
N TYR A 30 15.59 -15.32 11.12
CA TYR A 30 17.03 -15.26 11.27
C TYR A 30 17.78 -14.68 10.06
N ASP A 31 18.86 -13.95 10.36
CA ASP A 31 19.91 -13.51 9.44
C ASP A 31 20.42 -14.65 8.54
N GLU A 32 20.69 -14.39 7.25
CA GLU A 32 21.84 -14.96 6.51
C GLU A 32 22.03 -14.24 5.14
N ASP A 33 22.98 -13.31 5.12
CA ASP A 33 23.93 -12.99 4.05
C ASP A 33 23.47 -12.89 2.57
N HIS A 34 22.93 -11.73 2.20
CA HIS A 34 23.07 -11.17 0.86
C HIS A 34 23.74 -9.78 0.97
N HIS A 35 25.07 -9.79 0.94
CA HIS A 35 25.93 -8.80 0.26
C HIS A 35 25.24 -7.49 -0.21
N VAL A 36 25.62 -6.38 0.46
CA VAL A 36 25.59 -4.96 -0.01
C VAL A 36 24.16 -4.41 -0.27
N THR A 37 23.57 -3.47 0.49
CA THR A 37 24.07 -2.13 0.91
C THR A 37 23.06 -1.47 1.88
N THR A 38 23.56 -0.81 2.92
CA THR A 38 23.04 0.41 3.56
C THR A 38 21.52 0.65 3.58
N SER A 39 20.86 0.31 4.69
CA SER A 39 19.41 0.40 4.94
C SER A 39 18.76 1.78 4.69
N PRO A 40 17.81 1.87 3.73
CA PRO A 40 16.76 2.88 3.66
C PRO A 40 15.33 2.26 3.83
N ASP A 41 15.24 0.96 4.16
CA ASP A 41 14.13 0.09 3.78
C ASP A 41 12.89 0.11 4.71
N ARG A 42 13.07 0.42 6.00
CA ARG A 42 11.96 0.43 6.98
C ARG A 42 10.94 1.54 6.73
N SER A 43 11.39 2.73 6.35
CA SER A 43 10.47 3.86 6.11
C SER A 43 9.71 3.70 4.79
N GLN A 44 10.35 3.07 3.80
CA GLN A 44 9.74 2.81 2.50
C GLN A 44 8.63 1.75 2.62
N SER A 45 8.92 0.61 3.26
CA SER A 45 7.92 -0.43 3.53
C SER A 45 6.71 0.04 4.33
N VAL A 46 6.91 0.94 5.30
CA VAL A 46 5.80 1.56 6.05
C VAL A 46 4.95 2.46 5.15
N PHE A 47 5.58 3.27 4.29
CA PHE A 47 4.85 4.12 3.35
C PHE A 47 4.04 3.28 2.35
N ASP A 48 4.61 2.20 1.84
CA ASP A 48 3.93 1.34 0.87
C ASP A 48 2.71 0.66 1.50
N ALA A 49 2.83 0.17 2.75
CA ALA A 49 1.69 -0.37 3.50
C ALA A 49 0.60 0.70 3.77
N GLU A 50 0.99 1.93 4.09
CA GLU A 50 0.06 3.05 4.28
C GLU A 50 -0.64 3.43 2.95
N ALA A 51 0.11 3.45 1.85
CA ALA A 51 -0.40 3.79 0.53
C ALA A 51 -1.49 2.81 0.06
N VAL A 52 -1.36 1.51 0.36
CA VAL A 52 -2.40 0.51 0.09
C VAL A 52 -3.71 0.83 0.83
N LEU A 53 -3.63 1.22 2.10
CA LEU A 53 -4.81 1.60 2.89
C LEU A 53 -5.46 2.88 2.37
N ILE A 54 -4.64 3.89 2.04
CA ILE A 54 -5.12 5.14 1.45
C ILE A 54 -5.78 4.85 0.10
N PHE A 55 -5.17 4.02 -0.75
CA PHE A 55 -5.72 3.63 -2.05
C PHE A 55 -7.08 2.96 -1.90
N ALA A 56 -7.24 2.02 -0.96
CA ALA A 56 -8.52 1.38 -0.70
C ALA A 56 -9.61 2.39 -0.32
N SER A 57 -9.31 3.32 0.60
CA SER A 57 -10.25 4.38 1.00
C SER A 57 -10.59 5.33 -0.16
N TRP A 58 -9.59 5.66 -0.97
CA TRP A 58 -9.72 6.53 -2.13
C TRP A 58 -10.59 5.89 -3.22
N MET A 59 -10.41 4.59 -3.48
CA MET A 59 -11.23 3.85 -4.44
C MET A 59 -12.71 3.92 -4.04
N VAL A 60 -13.03 3.68 -2.76
CA VAL A 60 -14.40 3.76 -2.24
C VAL A 60 -14.96 5.16 -2.41
N LYS A 61 -14.19 6.19 -2.01
CA LYS A 61 -14.59 7.60 -2.12
C LYS A 61 -14.89 8.02 -3.56
N HIS A 62 -14.14 7.51 -4.53
CA HIS A 62 -14.26 7.89 -5.93
C HIS A 62 -15.01 6.88 -6.80
N GLY A 63 -15.57 5.80 -6.22
CA GLY A 63 -16.31 4.77 -6.92
C GLY A 63 -15.48 4.00 -7.95
N LYS A 64 -14.19 3.76 -7.66
CA LYS A 64 -13.26 3.10 -8.57
C LYS A 64 -13.39 1.57 -8.47
N VAL A 65 -13.57 0.94 -9.61
CA VAL A 65 -13.60 -0.52 -9.79
C VAL A 65 -12.73 -0.84 -10.99
N TYR A 66 -11.93 -1.92 -10.89
CA TYR A 66 -11.02 -2.35 -11.93
C TYR A 66 -11.37 -3.75 -12.40
N ASP A 67 -11.19 -4.01 -13.70
CA ASP A 67 -11.63 -5.24 -14.35
C ASP A 67 -10.78 -6.47 -14.00
N SER A 68 -9.53 -6.26 -13.56
CA SER A 68 -8.61 -7.34 -13.21
C SER A 68 -7.70 -6.98 -12.04
N VAL A 69 -7.14 -8.01 -11.40
CA VAL A 69 -6.13 -7.85 -10.34
C VAL A 69 -4.89 -7.16 -10.89
N ALA A 70 -4.43 -7.55 -12.09
CA ALA A 70 -3.27 -6.94 -12.73
C ALA A 70 -3.49 -5.44 -13.01
N GLU A 71 -4.69 -5.05 -13.44
CA GLU A 71 -5.02 -3.63 -13.63
C GLU A 71 -5.06 -2.89 -12.29
N LYS A 72 -5.65 -3.49 -11.25
CA LYS A 72 -5.67 -2.89 -9.91
C LYS A 72 -4.26 -2.68 -9.35
N GLU A 73 -3.37 -3.65 -9.53
CA GLU A 73 -1.96 -3.55 -9.11
C GLU A 73 -1.23 -2.45 -9.87
N ARG A 74 -1.39 -2.39 -11.20
CA ARG A 74 -0.86 -1.30 -12.03
C ARG A 74 -1.34 0.06 -11.54
N ARG A 75 -2.64 0.20 -11.24
CA ARG A 75 -3.26 1.44 -10.76
C ARG A 75 -2.78 1.83 -9.38
N LEU A 76 -2.52 0.86 -8.50
CA LEU A 76 -1.90 1.07 -7.21
C LEU A 76 -0.47 1.62 -7.36
N THR A 77 0.36 1.06 -8.24
CA THR A 77 1.72 1.57 -8.48
C THR A 77 1.72 3.03 -8.94
N ILE A 78 0.82 3.37 -9.88
CA ILE A 78 0.65 4.77 -10.34
C ILE A 78 0.18 5.67 -9.20
N PHE A 79 -0.74 5.16 -8.38
CA PHE A 79 -1.28 5.87 -7.23
C PHE A 79 -0.22 6.15 -6.16
N GLU A 80 0.63 5.18 -5.83
CA GLU A 80 1.76 5.34 -4.90
C GLU A 80 2.72 6.43 -5.38
N ASP A 81 3.05 6.41 -6.66
CA ASP A 81 3.87 7.43 -7.30
C ASP A 81 3.25 8.83 -7.18
N ASN A 82 1.96 8.95 -7.45
CA ASN A 82 1.23 10.21 -7.35
C ASN A 82 1.09 10.68 -5.89
N LEU A 83 0.87 9.77 -4.94
CA LEU A 83 0.83 10.06 -3.51
C LEU A 83 2.17 10.58 -3.02
N ARG A 84 3.28 9.91 -3.40
CA ARG A 84 4.64 10.34 -3.06
C ARG A 84 4.93 11.74 -3.61
N PHE A 85 4.53 12.00 -4.86
CA PHE A 85 4.66 13.31 -5.48
C PHE A 85 3.87 14.38 -4.71
N ILE A 86 2.61 14.13 -4.38
CA ILE A 86 1.76 15.04 -3.62
C ILE A 86 2.37 15.34 -2.25
N THR A 87 2.78 14.30 -1.52
CA THR A 87 3.38 14.43 -0.20
C THR A 87 4.65 15.28 -0.26
N ASN A 88 5.57 14.95 -1.18
CA ASN A 88 6.81 15.71 -1.35
C ASN A 88 6.54 17.17 -1.73
N ARG A 89 5.66 17.41 -2.70
CA ARG A 89 5.37 18.77 -3.19
C ARG A 89 4.65 19.64 -2.16
N ASN A 90 3.85 19.01 -1.30
CA ASN A 90 3.17 19.68 -0.19
C ASN A 90 4.09 19.99 1.00
N THR A 91 5.32 19.46 1.04
CA THR A 91 6.33 19.90 2.02
C THR A 91 6.93 21.25 1.66
N GLU A 92 6.85 21.66 0.39
CA GLU A 92 7.33 22.95 -0.07
C GLU A 92 6.33 24.07 0.28
N ASN A 93 6.84 25.25 0.66
CA ASN A 93 6.01 26.39 1.02
C ASN A 93 5.47 27.11 -0.23
N ARG A 94 4.50 26.49 -0.90
CA ARG A 94 3.83 27.01 -2.10
C ARG A 94 2.50 27.67 -1.72
N SER A 95 2.03 28.56 -2.59
CA SER A 95 0.70 29.19 -2.46
C SER A 95 -0.47 28.23 -2.68
N TYR A 96 -0.21 26.99 -3.09
CA TYR A 96 -1.21 25.95 -3.31
C TYR A 96 -0.75 24.62 -2.74
N ARG A 97 -1.71 23.72 -2.50
CA ARG A 97 -1.47 22.34 -2.09
C ARG A 97 -2.10 21.39 -3.09
N LEU A 98 -1.43 20.28 -3.33
CA LEU A 98 -1.94 19.18 -4.12
C LEU A 98 -2.77 18.24 -3.24
N GLY A 99 -3.70 17.51 -3.85
CA GLY A 99 -4.53 16.53 -3.17
C GLY A 99 -4.82 15.32 -4.06
N LEU A 100 -5.29 14.25 -3.44
CA LEU A 100 -5.73 13.05 -4.14
C LEU A 100 -7.04 13.33 -4.87
N THR A 101 -6.96 13.49 -6.20
CA THR A 101 -8.10 13.73 -7.08
C THR A 101 -8.68 12.40 -7.60
N ARG A 102 -9.77 12.46 -8.39
CA ARG A 102 -10.33 11.28 -9.08
C ARG A 102 -9.41 10.67 -10.14
N PHE A 103 -8.30 11.34 -10.45
CA PHE A 103 -7.30 10.95 -11.43
C PHE A 103 -6.00 10.48 -10.80
N ALA A 104 -5.97 10.25 -9.48
CA ALA A 104 -4.75 9.85 -8.76
C ALA A 104 -4.22 8.47 -9.19
N ASP A 105 -5.01 7.67 -9.88
CA ASP A 105 -4.63 6.38 -10.49
C ASP A 105 -4.18 6.48 -11.96
N LEU A 106 -4.10 7.69 -12.51
CA LEU A 106 -3.68 7.92 -13.89
C LEU A 106 -2.25 8.46 -13.94
N SER A 107 -1.49 7.98 -14.92
CA SER A 107 -0.26 8.63 -15.35
C SER A 107 -0.56 9.93 -16.10
N LEU A 108 0.44 10.80 -16.27
CA LEU A 108 0.26 12.06 -17.02
C LEU A 108 -0.19 11.80 -18.47
N HIS A 109 0.36 10.79 -19.12
CA HIS A 109 -0.04 10.41 -20.48
C HIS A 109 -1.51 9.97 -20.49
N GLU A 110 -1.92 9.04 -19.61
CA GLU A 110 -3.32 8.61 -19.52
C GLU A 110 -4.26 9.76 -19.16
N TYR A 111 -3.83 10.67 -18.28
CA TYR A 111 -4.59 11.86 -17.95
C TYR A 111 -4.82 12.74 -19.20
N ASN A 112 -3.78 12.94 -20.01
CA ASN A 112 -3.88 13.71 -21.25
C ASN A 112 -4.84 13.04 -22.24
N GLU A 113 -4.73 11.72 -22.45
CA GLU A 113 -5.63 10.97 -23.34
C GLU A 113 -7.10 11.05 -22.88
N VAL A 114 -7.34 11.01 -21.56
CA VAL A 114 -8.70 11.03 -21.00
C VAL A 114 -9.29 12.45 -20.97
N CYS A 115 -8.46 13.47 -20.75
CA CYS A 115 -8.93 14.84 -20.47
C CYS A 115 -8.81 15.79 -21.66
N HIS A 116 -7.95 15.51 -22.65
CA HIS A 116 -7.84 16.29 -23.87
C HIS A 116 -8.55 15.53 -24.99
N GLY A 117 -9.73 15.99 -25.40
CA GLY A 117 -10.53 15.35 -26.45
C GLY A 117 -9.93 15.40 -27.86
N ALA A 118 -8.71 14.88 -28.06
CA ALA A 118 -8.06 14.70 -29.36
C ALA A 118 -7.70 13.20 -29.56
N ASP A 119 -7.97 12.73 -30.77
CA ASP A 119 -8.09 11.34 -31.22
C ASP A 119 -7.01 10.34 -30.69
N PRO A 120 -7.39 9.24 -30.01
CA PRO A 120 -6.47 8.34 -29.33
C PRO A 120 -6.10 7.15 -30.21
N THR A 121 -4.86 7.10 -30.69
CA THR A 121 -4.26 5.80 -31.04
C THR A 121 -3.16 5.49 -30.02
N PRO A 122 -3.42 4.64 -29.02
CA PRO A 122 -2.39 4.23 -28.08
C PRO A 122 -1.36 3.32 -28.79
N PRO A 123 -0.05 3.60 -28.70
CA PRO A 123 0.96 2.70 -29.27
C PRO A 123 1.00 1.40 -28.46
N ARG A 124 0.84 0.28 -29.18
CA ARG A 124 0.59 -1.07 -28.62
C ARG A 124 1.72 -1.62 -27.72
N ASN A 125 2.89 -0.97 -27.69
CA ASN A 125 4.12 -1.47 -27.05
C ASN A 125 4.92 -0.37 -26.32
N HIS A 126 4.28 0.46 -25.47
CA HIS A 126 5.05 1.40 -24.65
C HIS A 126 5.63 0.70 -23.42
N VAL A 127 6.97 0.59 -23.41
CA VAL A 127 7.77 0.34 -22.21
C VAL A 127 7.47 1.45 -21.21
N PHE A 128 7.09 1.08 -20.00
CA PHE A 128 6.88 2.01 -18.89
C PHE A 128 8.22 2.64 -18.50
N THR A 129 8.46 3.86 -18.96
CA THR A 129 9.57 4.67 -18.42
C THR A 129 9.12 5.27 -17.10
N THR A 130 9.41 4.55 -16.01
CA THR A 130 9.19 5.01 -14.62
C THR A 130 9.82 6.37 -14.35
N THR A 131 10.83 6.74 -15.13
CA THR A 131 11.48 8.04 -15.10
C THR A 131 10.97 8.89 -16.26
N THR A 132 9.91 9.65 -16.01
CA THR A 132 9.69 10.84 -16.84
C THR A 132 9.89 12.04 -15.94
N ASN A 133 10.61 13.01 -16.47
CA ASN A 133 10.81 14.32 -15.89
C ASN A 133 9.43 15.02 -15.83
N ARG A 134 8.59 14.65 -14.86
CA ARG A 134 7.14 14.89 -14.93
C ARG A 134 6.78 16.37 -14.83
N TYR A 135 7.65 17.23 -14.29
CA TYR A 135 7.39 18.67 -14.08
C TYR A 135 8.69 19.52 -13.91
N THR A 136 9.70 19.37 -14.77
CA THR A 136 10.69 20.47 -14.96
C THR A 136 10.14 21.52 -15.90
#